data_AF-A0A1N7LTB2-F1
#
_entry.id   AF-A0A1N7LTB2-F1
#
_cell.length_a   1.000
_cell.length_b   1.000
_cell.length_c   1.000
_cell.angle_alpha   90.00
_cell.angle_beta   90.00
_cell.angle_gamma   90.00
#
_symmetry.space_group_name_H-M   'P 1'
#
loop_
_entity.id
_entity.type
_entity.pdbx_description
1 polymer ?
#
loop_
_entity_poly.entity_id
_entity_poly.type
_entity_poly.pdbx_seq_one_letter_code
_entity_poly.pdbx_strand_id
1 'polypeptide(L)'
;MVEVDDVTWLLGLMDWFDPIRDGRENGYDYDGDLLLPARTALELIRDRLTVDQVAVLTVWDQWMMDHPVQFNQFFAAEHHRLKAEDRQEACRGYVWDDDGEPPPVPKDHWWWFPLPTNTKPRQ
;
A
#
# COMPACT_ATOMS: atom_id res chain seq x y z
N MET A 1 9.05 1.89 18.15
CA MET A 1 7.85 2.66 18.58
C MET A 1 7.44 3.56 17.43
N VAL A 2 6.18 3.50 16.99
CA VAL A 2 5.64 4.40 15.95
C VAL A 2 4.87 5.50 16.67
N GLU A 3 5.20 6.76 16.41
CA GLU A 3 4.56 7.91 17.05
C GLU A 3 3.24 8.25 16.34
N VAL A 4 2.30 8.90 17.04
CA VAL A 4 0.99 9.29 16.47
C VAL A 4 1.15 10.22 15.25
N ASP A 5 2.26 10.97 15.20
CA ASP A 5 2.62 11.83 14.09
C ASP A 5 2.97 11.03 12.82
N ASP A 6 3.52 9.82 12.96
CA ASP A 6 3.85 8.93 11.84
C ASP A 6 2.58 8.39 11.16
N VAL A 7 1.56 8.02 11.95
CA VAL A 7 0.28 7.53 11.40
C VAL A 7 -0.45 8.62 10.63
N THR A 8 -0.44 9.85 11.16
CA THR A 8 -1.08 11.01 10.49
C THR A 8 -0.37 11.32 9.18
N TRP A 9 0.96 11.28 9.17
CA TRP A 9 1.75 11.47 7.96
C TRP A 9 1.49 10.37 6.92
N LEU A 10 1.47 9.10 7.33
CA LEU A 10 1.18 7.96 6.45
C LEU A 10 -0.21 8.05 5.80
N LEU A 11 -1.24 8.39 6.59
CA LEU A 11 -2.59 8.58 6.07
C LEU A 11 -2.69 9.83 5.18
N GLY A 12 -1.96 10.88 5.49
CA GLY A 12 -1.84 12.06 4.63
C GLY A 12 -1.16 11.76 3.29
N LEU A 13 -0.14 10.89 3.30
CA LEU A 13 0.49 10.39 2.08
C LEU A 13 -0.50 9.59 1.24
N MET A 14 -1.32 8.74 1.86
CA MET A 14 -2.38 8.03 1.16
C MET A 14 -3.41 9.01 0.56
N ASP A 15 -3.92 9.98 1.32
CA ASP A 15 -4.88 10.98 0.80
C ASP A 15 -4.31 11.79 -0.38
N TRP A 16 -3.00 12.07 -0.37
CA TRP A 16 -2.34 12.79 -1.46
C TRP A 16 -2.37 12.04 -2.79
N PHE A 17 -2.33 10.71 -2.73
CA PHE A 17 -2.31 9.85 -3.91
C PHE A 17 -3.61 9.06 -4.09
N ASP A 18 -4.72 9.54 -3.51
CA ASP A 18 -6.00 8.83 -3.46
C ASP A 18 -6.63 8.60 -4.85
N PRO A 19 -6.64 7.34 -5.34
CA PRO A 19 -7.32 6.96 -6.58
C PRO A 19 -8.80 7.32 -6.64
N ILE A 20 -9.43 7.20 -5.47
CA ILE A 20 -10.88 7.19 -5.31
C ILE A 20 -11.37 8.62 -5.43
N ARG A 21 -10.68 9.55 -4.76
CA ARG A 21 -11.03 10.98 -4.75
C ARG A 21 -10.70 11.67 -6.07
N ASP A 22 -9.60 11.28 -6.71
CA ASP A 22 -9.12 11.96 -7.91
C ASP A 22 -9.94 11.62 -9.18
N GLY A 23 -10.85 10.64 -9.12
CA GLY A 23 -11.72 10.27 -10.25
C GLY A 23 -10.95 9.80 -11.48
N ARG A 24 -9.71 9.35 -11.29
CA ARG A 24 -8.78 8.95 -12.37
C ARG A 24 -8.97 7.49 -12.73
N GLU A 25 -10.11 7.17 -13.33
CA GLU A 25 -10.38 5.82 -13.84
C GLU A 25 -9.48 5.44 -15.05
N ASN A 26 -8.82 6.42 -15.69
CA ASN A 26 -8.17 6.29 -17.00
C ASN A 26 -6.65 6.52 -17.03
N GLY A 27 -5.97 6.40 -15.89
CA GLY A 27 -4.50 6.30 -15.88
C GLY A 27 -3.81 7.26 -14.92
N TYR A 28 -2.68 6.78 -14.43
CA TYR A 28 -1.75 7.52 -13.59
C TYR A 28 -0.56 7.97 -14.42
N ASP A 29 -0.26 9.26 -14.33
CA ASP A 29 1.01 9.85 -14.81
C ASP A 29 2.04 9.94 -13.68
N TYR A 30 1.72 9.36 -12.52
CA TYR A 30 2.56 9.30 -11.34
C TYR A 30 2.74 7.83 -10.97
N ASP A 31 3.99 7.36 -10.96
CA ASP A 31 4.32 6.14 -10.25
C ASP A 31 3.93 6.36 -8.78
N GLY A 32 3.19 5.42 -8.19
CA GLY A 32 2.90 5.40 -6.75
C GLY A 32 4.14 5.13 -5.91
N ASP A 33 5.32 5.56 -6.37
CA ASP A 33 6.59 5.46 -5.69
C ASP A 33 6.36 5.86 -4.24
N LEU A 34 6.65 4.94 -3.31
CA LEU A 34 6.55 5.08 -1.85
C LEU A 34 5.21 4.66 -1.21
N LEU A 35 4.14 4.43 -1.97
CA LEU A 35 2.84 4.02 -1.38
C LEU A 35 2.77 2.57 -0.98
N LEU A 36 3.39 1.65 -1.73
CA LEU A 36 3.36 0.24 -1.37
C LEU A 36 4.01 -0.01 0.01
N PRO A 37 5.20 0.55 0.32
CA PRO A 37 5.75 0.47 1.67
C PRO A 37 4.92 1.21 2.73
N ALA A 38 4.40 2.41 2.43
CA ALA A 38 3.60 3.17 3.38
C ALA A 38 2.30 2.45 3.77
N ARG A 39 1.58 1.88 2.80
CA ARG A 39 0.38 1.08 3.06
C ARG A 39 0.72 -0.20 3.81
N THR A 40 1.83 -0.84 3.47
CA THR A 40 2.32 -2.03 4.20
C THR A 40 2.60 -1.68 5.66
N ALA A 41 3.27 -0.56 5.93
CA ALA A 41 3.56 -0.08 7.27
C ALA A 41 2.29 0.09 8.12
N LEU A 42 1.23 0.67 7.53
CA LEU A 42 -0.07 0.81 8.17
C LEU A 42 -0.74 -0.54 8.50
N GLU A 43 -0.55 -1.58 7.67
CA GLU A 43 -1.04 -2.94 8.00
C GLU A 43 -0.26 -3.55 9.18
N LEU A 44 1.05 -3.34 9.23
CA LEU A 44 1.92 -3.88 10.28
C LEU A 44 1.62 -3.31 11.67
N ILE A 45 1.04 -2.10 11.73
CA ILE A 45 0.63 -1.44 12.97
C ILE A 45 -0.89 -1.37 13.13
N ARG A 46 -1.65 -2.19 12.38
CA ARG A 46 -3.11 -2.11 12.31
C ARG A 46 -3.80 -2.22 13.67
N ASP A 47 -3.21 -2.96 14.61
CA ASP A 47 -3.66 -3.10 15.99
C ASP A 47 -3.55 -1.81 16.82
N ARG A 48 -2.74 -0.86 16.38
CA ARG A 48 -2.55 0.46 17.00
C ARG A 48 -3.42 1.55 16.37
N LEU A 49 -4.11 1.25 15.27
CA LEU A 49 -4.96 2.21 14.56
C LEU A 49 -6.34 2.31 15.22
N THR A 50 -6.93 3.50 15.17
CA THR A 50 -8.33 3.70 15.54
C THR A 50 -9.28 3.04 14.54
N VAL A 51 -10.52 2.80 14.96
CA VAL A 51 -11.56 2.21 14.09
C VAL A 51 -11.75 3.02 12.80
N ASP A 52 -11.75 4.36 12.90
CA ASP A 52 -11.94 5.24 11.74
C ASP A 52 -10.76 5.16 10.76
N GLN A 53 -9.52 5.07 11.27
CA GLN A 53 -8.34 4.90 10.43
C GLN A 53 -8.36 3.53 9.71
N VAL A 54 -8.74 2.46 10.41
CA VAL A 54 -8.90 1.13 9.80
C VAL A 54 -10.00 1.14 8.73
N ALA A 55 -11.08 1.92 8.93
CA ALA A 55 -12.13 2.07 7.93
C ALA A 55 -11.60 2.71 6.63
N VAL A 56 -10.74 3.73 6.73
CA VAL A 56 -10.07 4.33 5.56
C VAL A 56 -9.25 3.30 4.78
N LEU A 57 -8.43 2.51 5.48
CA LEU A 57 -7.63 1.46 4.83
C LEU A 57 -8.49 0.39 4.16
N THR A 58 -9.61 0.03 4.79
CA THR A 58 -10.54 -0.97 4.26
C THR A 58 -11.20 -0.49 2.97
N VAL A 59 -11.56 0.80 2.88
CA VAL A 59 -12.11 1.40 1.65
C VAL A 59 -11.07 1.35 0.52
N TRP A 60 -9.82 1.68 0.84
CA TRP A 60 -8.72 1.60 -0.12
C TRP A 60 -8.45 0.18 -0.60
N ASP A 61 -8.35 -0.79 0.32
CA ASP A 61 -8.15 -2.19 -0.01
C ASP A 61 -9.26 -2.72 -0.91
N GLN A 62 -10.51 -2.40 -0.58
CA GLN A 62 -11.68 -2.81 -1.37
C GLN A 62 -11.62 -2.21 -2.77
N TRP A 63 -11.33 -0.92 -2.89
CA TRP A 63 -11.23 -0.27 -4.20
C TRP A 63 -10.12 -0.89 -5.06
N MET A 64 -8.94 -1.13 -4.50
CA MET A 64 -7.83 -1.77 -5.22
C MET A 64 -8.17 -3.19 -5.68
N MET A 65 -8.85 -3.96 -4.83
CA MET A 65 -9.31 -5.31 -5.16
C MET A 65 -10.38 -5.32 -6.25
N ASP A 66 -11.27 -4.33 -6.27
CA ASP A 66 -12.30 -4.15 -7.31
C ASP A 66 -11.73 -3.64 -8.64
N HIS A 67 -10.53 -3.05 -8.62
CA HIS A 67 -9.87 -2.42 -9.75
C HIS A 67 -8.46 -3.01 -10.00
N PRO A 68 -8.34 -4.33 -10.28
CA PRO A 68 -7.04 -5.01 -10.36
C PRO A 68 -6.16 -4.51 -11.51
N VAL A 69 -6.75 -3.97 -12.58
CA VAL A 69 -5.98 -3.35 -13.68
C VAL A 69 -5.29 -2.08 -13.18
N GLN A 70 -6.04 -1.23 -12.47
CA GLN A 70 -5.54 0.02 -11.90
C GLN A 70 -4.48 -0.26 -10.83
N PHE A 71 -4.75 -1.20 -9.92
CA PHE A 71 -3.77 -1.62 -8.92
C PHE A 71 -2.44 -2.07 -9.54
N ASN A 72 -2.50 -2.96 -10.54
CA ASN A 72 -1.30 -3.46 -11.21
C ASN A 72 -0.55 -2.38 -11.99
N GLN A 73 -1.25 -1.41 -12.57
CA GLN A 73 -0.63 -0.27 -13.24
C GLN A 73 0.02 0.68 -12.23
N PHE A 74 -0.68 0.99 -11.15
CA PHE A 74 -0.24 1.92 -10.12
C PHE A 74 1.02 1.45 -9.40
N PHE A 75 1.11 0.14 -9.12
CA PHE A 75 2.26 -0.46 -8.43
C PHE A 75 3.24 -1.18 -9.36
N ALA A 76 3.14 -1.00 -10.69
CA ALA A 76 3.95 -1.73 -11.66
C ALA A 76 5.46 -1.55 -11.41
N ALA A 77 5.90 -0.30 -11.18
CA ALA A 77 7.30 0.02 -10.93
C ALA A 77 7.79 -0.61 -9.61
N GLU A 78 7.01 -0.50 -8.54
CA GLU A 78 7.37 -1.05 -7.23
C GLU A 78 7.38 -2.58 -7.22
N HIS A 79 6.40 -3.24 -7.85
CA HIS A 79 6.39 -4.70 -8.02
C HIS A 79 7.55 -5.20 -8.89
N HIS A 80 8.05 -4.39 -9.84
CA HIS A 80 9.24 -4.74 -10.62
C HIS A 80 10.53 -4.52 -9.83
N ARG A 81 10.62 -3.43 -9.06
CA ARG A 81 11.84 -2.98 -8.37
C ARG A 81 12.10 -3.71 -7.06
N LEU A 82 11.06 -3.94 -6.25
CA LEU A 82 11.20 -4.45 -4.90
C LEU A 82 11.00 -5.96 -4.86
N LYS A 83 12.07 -6.68 -4.51
CA LYS A 83 12.02 -8.13 -4.39
C LYS A 83 11.47 -8.55 -3.03
N ALA A 84 11.17 -9.84 -2.88
CA ALA A 84 10.62 -10.38 -1.64
C ALA A 84 11.57 -10.15 -0.44
N GLU A 85 12.87 -10.22 -0.68
CA GLU A 85 13.92 -9.93 0.29
C GLU A 85 14.02 -8.45 0.70
N ASP A 86 13.52 -7.52 -0.12
CA ASP A 86 13.64 -6.08 0.11
C ASP A 86 12.43 -5.49 0.85
N ARG A 87 11.34 -6.25 1.03
CA ARG A 87 10.04 -5.74 1.53
C ARG A 87 10.13 -5.11 2.92
N GLN A 88 10.86 -5.77 3.81
CA GLN A 88 11.07 -5.28 5.18
C GLN A 88 11.89 -3.99 5.17
N GLU A 89 12.99 -3.97 4.41
CA GLU A 89 13.85 -2.79 4.31
C GLU A 89 13.13 -1.62 3.62
N ALA A 90 12.26 -1.89 2.64
CA ALA A 90 11.44 -0.88 1.99
C ALA A 90 10.50 -0.15 2.96
N CYS A 91 10.11 -0.80 4.07
CA CYS A 91 9.29 -0.21 5.13
C CYS A 91 10.12 0.61 6.15
N ARG A 92 11.45 0.64 6.03
CA ARG A 92 12.30 1.50 6.87
C ARG A 92 11.95 2.97 6.60
N GLY A 93 11.79 3.75 7.66
CA GLY A 93 11.33 5.14 7.55
C GLY A 93 9.83 5.32 7.69
N TYR A 94 9.05 4.23 7.69
CA TYR A 94 7.59 4.26 7.85
C TYR A 94 7.13 3.62 9.16
N VAL A 95 7.80 2.56 9.61
CA VAL A 95 7.45 1.81 10.81
C VAL A 95 8.70 1.23 11.47
N TRP A 96 8.71 1.21 12.80
CA TRP A 96 9.76 0.60 13.62
C TRP A 96 9.14 -0.21 14.77
N ASP A 97 9.73 -1.38 15.01
CA ASP A 97 9.50 -2.19 16.20
C ASP A 97 10.18 -1.60 17.45
N ASP A 98 10.25 -2.38 18.52
CA ASP A 98 10.82 -1.95 19.80
C ASP A 98 12.37 -2.00 19.81
N ASP A 99 12.97 -2.72 18.87
CA ASP A 99 14.42 -2.82 18.68
C ASP A 99 14.93 -1.74 17.69
N GLY A 100 14.03 -0.96 17.09
CA GLY A 100 14.35 0.09 16.14
C GLY A 100 14.52 -0.41 14.70
N GLU A 101 14.02 -1.60 14.40
CA GLU A 101 14.03 -2.19 13.06
C GLU A 101 12.62 -2.19 12.44
N PRO A 102 12.48 -2.15 11.11
CA PRO A 102 11.18 -2.34 10.49
C PRO A 102 10.65 -3.75 10.79
N PRO A 103 9.36 -3.93 11.12
CA PRO A 103 8.79 -5.24 11.36
C PRO A 103 8.85 -6.11 10.11
N PRO A 104 8.95 -7.45 10.24
CA PRO A 104 8.96 -8.34 9.09
C PRO A 104 7.60 -8.28 8.35
N VAL A 105 7.67 -8.12 7.03
CA VAL A 105 6.47 -8.16 6.16
C VAL A 105 6.06 -9.62 5.94
N PRO A 106 4.78 -10.00 6.19
CA PRO A 106 4.28 -11.34 5.90
C PRO A 106 4.51 -11.73 4.43
N LYS A 107 4.95 -12.98 4.20
CA LYS A 107 5.29 -13.45 2.84
C LYS A 107 4.09 -13.44 1.89
N ASP A 108 2.89 -13.61 2.45
CA ASP A 108 1.59 -13.64 1.81
C ASP A 108 0.87 -12.28 1.82
N HIS A 109 1.56 -11.18 2.17
CA HIS A 109 0.96 -9.85 2.11
C HIS A 109 0.65 -9.46 0.66
N TRP A 110 -0.64 -9.47 0.33
CA TRP A 110 -1.13 -9.43 -1.06
C TRP A 110 -0.79 -8.14 -1.82
N TRP A 111 -0.61 -7.01 -1.13
CA TRP A 111 -0.21 -5.73 -1.72
C TRP A 111 1.10 -5.84 -2.54
N TRP A 112 1.97 -6.80 -2.21
CA TRP A 112 3.25 -7.02 -2.88
C TRP A 112 3.19 -7.93 -4.12
N PHE A 113 1.99 -8.28 -4.57
CA PHE A 113 1.78 -9.16 -5.70
C PHE A 113 0.77 -8.55 -6.67
N PRO A 114 0.97 -8.70 -7.99
CA PRO A 114 -0.05 -8.31 -8.95
C PRO A 114 -1.36 -9.07 -8.71
N LEU A 115 -2.48 -8.35 -8.82
CA LEU A 115 -3.80 -8.94 -8.74
C LEU A 115 -4.20 -9.60 -10.07
N PRO A 116 -4.97 -10.70 -10.03
CA PRO A 116 -5.47 -11.32 -11.25
C PRO A 116 -6.39 -10.36 -11.99
N THR A 117 -6.00 -9.98 -13.22
CA THR A 117 -6.90 -9.27 -14.13
C THR A 117 -7.70 -10.33 -14.88
N ASN A 118 -9.02 -10.37 -14.70
CA ASN A 118 -9.90 -11.20 -15.53
C ASN A 118 -9.88 -10.65 -16.97
N THR A 119 -8.82 -10.90 -17.70
CA THR A 119 -8.81 -10.74 -19.14
C THR A 119 -9.64 -11.89 -19.69
N LYS A 120 -10.90 -11.60 -20.07
CA LYS A 120 -11.59 -12.48 -21.01
C LYS A 120 -10.63 -12.68 -22.19
N PRO A 121 -10.34 -13.93 -22.61
CA PRO A 121 -9.56 -14.13 -23.83
C PRO A 121 -10.25 -13.37 -24.95
N ARG A 122 -9.51 -12.49 -25.64
CA ARG A 122 -9.98 -11.87 -26.88
C ARG A 122 -10.33 -13.01 -27.83
N GLN A 123 -11.62 -13.17 -28.12
CA GLN A 123 -12.09 -14.00 -29.24
C GLN A 123 -11.80 -13.26 -30.55
#